data_AF-A0A5E6NWH3-F1
#
_entry.id   AF-A0A5E6NWH3-F1
#
_cell.length_a   1.000
_cell.length_b   1.000
_cell.length_c   1.000
_cell.angle_alpha   90.00
_cell.angle_beta   90.00
_cell.angle_gamma   90.00
#
_symmetry.space_group_name_H-M   'P 1'
#
loop_
_entity.id
_entity.type
_entity.pdbx_description
1 polymer ?
#
loop_
_entity_poly.entity_id
_entity_poly.type
_entity_poly.pdbx_seq_one_letter_code
_entity_poly.pdbx_strand_id
1 'polypeptide(L)'
;MELTTIAKPYANAVFEIAQQNKSHADWKGVLEVGVSVANDATMRAFVASPNSTKANKAKTMIAIFTSALGRALSKQEKAFVDLLLKNGRINALPSILALFSAMSNLNSDAKAFHVTSAYN
;
A
#
# COMPACT_ATOMS: atom_id res chain seq x y z
N MET A 1 19.03 5.50 -0.52
CA MET A 1 18.32 6.63 0.10
C MET A 1 17.32 7.32 -0.86
N GLU A 2 16.82 6.65 -1.90
CA GLU A 2 16.03 7.32 -2.96
C GLU A 2 14.53 6.95 -2.99
N LEU A 3 14.13 5.83 -2.37
CA LEU A 3 12.74 5.39 -2.36
C LEU A 3 11.83 6.28 -1.49
N THR A 4 12.38 6.86 -0.42
CA THR A 4 11.63 7.68 0.54
C THR A 4 11.14 9.00 -0.08
N THR A 5 11.91 9.61 -0.97
CA THR A 5 11.55 10.89 -1.64
C THR A 5 10.35 10.71 -2.56
N ILE A 6 10.24 9.55 -3.22
CA ILE A 6 9.12 9.22 -4.11
C ILE A 6 7.95 8.64 -3.31
N ALA A 7 8.20 7.85 -2.26
CA ALA A 7 7.14 7.27 -1.44
C ALA A 7 6.29 8.33 -0.72
N LYS A 8 6.88 9.46 -0.34
CA LYS A 8 6.21 10.53 0.41
C LYS A 8 4.99 11.15 -0.30
N PRO A 9 5.08 11.63 -1.55
CA PRO A 9 3.90 12.13 -2.26
C PRO A 9 2.83 11.07 -2.49
N TYR A 10 3.21 9.80 -2.72
CA TYR A 10 2.24 8.71 -2.83
C TYR A 10 1.53 8.41 -1.50
N ALA A 11 2.28 8.36 -0.40
CA ALA A 11 1.73 8.14 0.93
C ALA A 11 0.76 9.25 1.33
N ASN A 12 1.12 10.51 1.08
CA ASN A 12 0.22 11.65 1.30
C ASN A 12 -1.06 11.54 0.46
N ALA A 13 -0.95 11.27 -0.85
CA ALA A 13 -2.11 11.16 -1.72
C ALA A 13 -3.05 10.01 -1.28
N VAL A 14 -2.49 8.85 -0.93
CA VAL A 14 -3.28 7.72 -0.39
C VAL A 14 -3.92 8.09 0.94
N PHE A 15 -3.19 8.78 1.81
CA PHE A 15 -3.68 9.25 3.10
C PHE A 15 -4.84 10.25 2.96
N GLU A 16 -4.73 11.23 2.08
CA GLU A 16 -5.80 12.19 1.79
C GLU A 16 -7.05 11.49 1.23
N ILE A 17 -6.89 10.55 0.28
CA ILE A 17 -8.00 9.77 -0.26
C ILE A 17 -8.65 8.92 0.83
N ALA A 18 -7.84 8.27 1.68
CA ALA A 18 -8.33 7.47 2.79
C ALA A 18 -9.10 8.34 3.80
N GLN A 19 -8.62 9.55 4.07
CA GLN A 19 -9.24 10.50 5.00
C GLN A 19 -10.57 11.01 4.47
N GLN A 20 -10.62 11.41 3.20
CA GLN A 20 -11.84 11.86 2.53
C GLN A 20 -12.93 10.77 2.53
N ASN A 21 -12.55 9.52 2.28
CA ASN A 21 -13.49 8.40 2.23
C ASN A 21 -13.73 7.74 3.60
N LYS A 22 -13.07 8.20 4.67
CA LYS A 22 -13.03 7.54 6.00
C LYS A 22 -12.63 6.05 5.91
N SER A 23 -11.79 5.72 4.94
CA SER A 23 -11.37 4.36 4.59
C SER A 23 -9.92 4.08 5.05
N HIS A 24 -9.48 4.64 6.18
CA HIS A 24 -8.11 4.45 6.67
C HIS A 24 -7.75 2.98 6.90
N ALA A 25 -8.64 2.22 7.57
CA ALA A 25 -8.42 0.80 7.82
C ALA A 25 -8.36 -0.02 6.52
N ASP A 26 -9.22 0.36 5.57
CA ASP A 26 -9.32 -0.22 4.24
C ASP A 26 -7.99 -0.09 3.47
N TRP A 27 -7.47 1.14 3.39
CA TRP A 27 -6.21 1.47 2.74
C TRP A 27 -5.00 0.91 3.47
N LYS A 28 -5.03 0.87 4.81
CA LYS A 28 -3.99 0.23 5.60
C LYS A 28 -3.86 -1.24 5.22
N GLY A 29 -4.96 -1.97 5.18
CA GLY A 29 -4.95 -3.37 4.76
C GLY A 29 -4.38 -3.56 3.36
N VAL A 30 -4.77 -2.69 2.41
CA VAL A 30 -4.25 -2.73 1.03
C VAL A 30 -2.75 -2.56 1.00
N LEU A 31 -2.23 -1.58 1.75
CA LEU A 31 -0.79 -1.33 1.82
C LEU A 31 -0.05 -2.50 2.50
N GLU A 32 -0.59 -3.10 3.56
CA GLU A 32 -0.02 -4.28 4.23
C GLU A 32 0.05 -5.50 3.32
N VAL A 33 -1.03 -5.78 2.58
CA VAL A 33 -1.04 -6.83 1.57
C VAL A 33 -0.04 -6.50 0.45
N GLY A 34 0.00 -5.25 0.00
CA GLY A 34 0.97 -4.81 -0.99
C GLY A 34 2.41 -5.02 -0.55
N VAL A 35 2.73 -4.73 0.72
CA VAL A 35 4.06 -5.01 1.29
C VAL A 35 4.35 -6.50 1.35
N SER A 36 3.38 -7.33 1.69
CA SER A 36 3.53 -8.79 1.66
C SER A 36 3.84 -9.28 0.25
N VAL A 37 3.09 -8.81 -0.75
CA VAL A 37 3.33 -9.09 -2.17
C VAL A 37 4.69 -8.55 -2.65
N ALA A 38 5.13 -7.39 -2.13
CA ALA A 38 6.43 -6.81 -2.44
C ALA A 38 7.61 -7.58 -1.85
N ASN A 39 7.42 -8.20 -0.68
CA ASN A 39 8.43 -9.05 -0.05
C ASN A 39 8.43 -10.47 -0.64
N ASP A 40 7.32 -10.91 -1.22
CA ASP A 40 7.22 -12.22 -1.84
C ASP A 40 8.02 -12.31 -3.15
N ALA A 41 9.04 -13.18 -3.14
CA ALA A 41 9.94 -13.36 -4.27
C ALA A 41 9.22 -13.91 -5.52
N THR A 42 8.21 -14.76 -5.33
CA THR A 42 7.41 -15.34 -6.41
C THR A 42 6.61 -14.24 -7.12
N MET A 43 5.99 -13.34 -6.35
CA MET A 43 5.27 -12.21 -6.91
C MET A 43 6.18 -11.21 -7.61
N ARG A 44 7.36 -10.94 -7.06
CA ARG A 44 8.37 -10.11 -7.76
C ARG A 44 8.77 -10.73 -9.09
N ALA A 45 9.03 -12.03 -9.13
CA ALA A 45 9.35 -12.75 -10.37
C ALA A 45 8.17 -12.73 -11.36
N PHE A 46 6.94 -12.89 -10.87
CA PHE A 46 5.73 -12.81 -11.70
C PHE A 46 5.51 -11.42 -12.31
N VAL A 47 5.73 -10.36 -11.52
CA VAL A 47 5.64 -8.97 -12.00
C VAL A 47 6.75 -8.67 -13.01
N ALA A 48 7.97 -9.15 -12.76
CA ALA A 48 9.11 -9.00 -13.67
C ALA A 48 9.00 -9.85 -14.95
N SER A 49 8.27 -10.96 -14.92
CA SER A 49 8.17 -11.91 -16.03
C SER A 49 7.47 -11.30 -17.25
N PRO A 50 8.12 -11.14 -18.41
CA PRO A 50 7.49 -10.57 -19.61
C PRO A 50 6.43 -11.50 -20.22
N ASN A 51 6.38 -12.77 -19.79
CA ASN A 51 5.55 -13.82 -20.37
C ASN A 51 4.03 -13.66 -20.14
N SER A 52 3.63 -12.78 -19.21
CA SER A 52 2.22 -12.51 -18.90
C SER A 52 1.81 -11.13 -19.41
N THR A 53 0.70 -11.06 -20.15
CA THR A 53 0.08 -9.80 -20.56
C THR A 53 -0.20 -8.92 -19.35
N LYS A 54 0.06 -7.60 -19.47
CA LYS A 54 -0.13 -6.63 -18.37
C LYS A 54 -1.52 -6.73 -17.73
N ALA A 55 -2.55 -6.99 -18.54
CA ALA A 55 -3.92 -7.20 -18.08
C ALA A 55 -4.06 -8.42 -17.15
N ASN A 56 -3.40 -9.54 -17.48
CA ASN A 56 -3.47 -10.76 -16.68
C ASN A 56 -2.74 -10.61 -15.34
N LYS A 57 -1.62 -9.88 -15.34
CA LYS A 57 -0.88 -9.54 -14.11
C LYS A 57 -1.71 -8.66 -13.18
N ALA A 58 -2.32 -7.59 -13.71
CA ALA A 58 -3.19 -6.72 -12.93
C ALA A 58 -4.38 -7.49 -12.34
N LYS A 59 -5.01 -8.36 -13.13
CA LYS A 59 -6.13 -9.20 -12.67
C LYS A 59 -5.71 -10.16 -11.55
N THR A 60 -4.54 -10.78 -11.68
CA THR A 60 -3.97 -11.67 -10.65
C THR A 60 -3.67 -10.92 -9.36
N MET A 61 -3.02 -9.75 -9.46
CA MET A 61 -2.78 -8.90 -8.29
C MET A 61 -4.10 -8.48 -7.62
N ILE A 62 -5.09 -8.02 -8.38
CA ILE A 62 -6.40 -7.65 -7.83
C ILE A 62 -7.05 -8.84 -7.12
N ALA A 63 -6.93 -10.06 -7.67
CA ALA A 63 -7.44 -11.27 -7.05
C ALA A 63 -6.73 -11.61 -5.73
N ILE A 64 -5.39 -11.50 -5.68
CA ILE A 64 -4.60 -11.71 -4.46
C ILE A 64 -5.01 -10.72 -3.37
N PHE A 65 -5.11 -9.44 -3.72
CA PHE A 65 -5.54 -8.41 -2.77
C PHE A 65 -6.96 -8.66 -2.29
N THR A 66 -7.87 -9.04 -3.20
CA THR A 66 -9.26 -9.36 -2.85
C THR A 66 -9.32 -10.57 -1.90
N SER A 67 -8.51 -11.59 -2.14
CA SER A 67 -8.40 -12.78 -1.30
C SER A 67 -7.80 -12.47 0.07
N ALA A 68 -6.77 -11.64 0.13
CA ALA A 68 -6.07 -11.30 1.38
C ALA A 68 -6.90 -10.34 2.25
N LEU A 69 -7.62 -9.40 1.64
CA LEU A 69 -8.49 -8.45 2.33
C LEU A 69 -9.88 -9.03 2.66
N GLY A 70 -10.26 -10.15 2.02
CA GLY A 70 -11.60 -10.72 2.13
C GLY A 70 -12.69 -9.82 1.53
N ARG A 71 -12.32 -8.80 0.73
CA ARG A 71 -13.25 -7.85 0.09
C ARG A 71 -12.72 -7.39 -1.25
N ALA A 72 -13.61 -6.94 -2.12
CA ALA A 72 -13.21 -6.38 -3.41
C ALA A 72 -12.55 -5.01 -3.24
N LEU A 73 -11.43 -4.81 -3.93
CA LEU A 73 -10.79 -3.51 -4.06
C LEU A 73 -11.72 -2.49 -4.77
N SER A 74 -11.76 -1.27 -4.25
CA SER A 74 -12.40 -0.11 -4.83
C SER A 74 -11.67 0.37 -6.09
N LYS A 75 -12.31 1.27 -6.83
CA LYS A 75 -11.75 1.82 -8.08
C LYS A 75 -10.41 2.52 -7.85
N GLN A 76 -10.25 3.26 -6.75
CA GLN A 76 -9.01 3.95 -6.39
C GLN A 76 -7.90 2.95 -6.01
N GLU A 77 -8.22 1.94 -5.21
CA GLU A 77 -7.27 0.91 -4.78
C GLU A 77 -6.77 0.09 -5.98
N LYS A 78 -7.66 -0.30 -6.89
CA LYS A 78 -7.31 -0.96 -8.16
C LYS A 78 -6.39 -0.09 -9.02
N ALA A 79 -6.70 1.21 -9.14
CA ALA A 79 -5.88 2.15 -9.89
C ALA A 79 -4.48 2.31 -9.25
N PHE A 80 -4.39 2.32 -7.93
CA PHE A 80 -3.14 2.38 -7.20
C PHE A 80 -2.29 1.12 -7.44
N VAL A 81 -2.88 -0.07 -7.33
CA VAL A 81 -2.19 -1.35 -7.61
C VAL A 81 -1.72 -1.41 -9.07
N ASP A 82 -2.55 -1.02 -10.03
CA ASP A 82 -2.18 -0.96 -11.45
C ASP A 82 -1.03 0.02 -11.70
N LEU A 83 -1.04 1.19 -11.06
CA LEU A 83 0.01 2.19 -11.19
C LEU A 83 1.35 1.69 -10.62
N LEU A 84 1.34 1.03 -9.47
CA LEU A 84 2.53 0.42 -8.89
C LEU A 84 3.11 -0.68 -9.77
N LEU A 85 2.25 -1.51 -10.35
CA LEU A 85 2.64 -2.54 -11.32
C LEU A 85 3.29 -1.94 -12.57
N LYS A 86 2.63 -0.95 -13.17
CA LYS A 86 3.08 -0.31 -14.41
C LYS A 86 4.44 0.35 -14.25
N ASN A 87 4.67 0.99 -13.11
CA ASN A 87 5.92 1.67 -12.82
C ASN A 87 6.99 0.76 -12.20
N GLY A 88 6.68 -0.52 -11.93
CA GLY A 88 7.59 -1.43 -11.22
C GLY A 88 7.95 -0.94 -9.81
N ARG A 89 7.11 -0.10 -9.21
CA ARG A 89 7.39 0.60 -7.93
C ARG A 89 6.94 -0.22 -6.72
N ILE A 90 6.74 -1.52 -6.88
CA ILE A 90 6.35 -2.43 -5.80
C ILE A 90 7.37 -2.39 -4.65
N ASN A 91 8.66 -2.16 -4.94
CA ASN A 91 9.70 -2.01 -3.91
C ASN A 91 9.53 -0.76 -3.02
N ALA A 92 8.73 0.23 -3.44
CA ALA A 92 8.45 1.43 -2.65
C ALA A 92 7.25 1.26 -1.69
N LEU A 93 6.44 0.20 -1.85
CA LEU A 93 5.31 -0.11 -0.95
C LEU A 93 5.69 -0.12 0.54
N PRO A 94 6.77 -0.78 0.98
CA PRO A 94 7.13 -0.79 2.41
C PRO A 94 7.40 0.61 2.95
N SER A 95 8.05 1.47 2.15
CA SER A 95 8.25 2.88 2.51
C SER A 95 6.93 3.67 2.54
N ILE A 96 6.02 3.42 1.59
CA ILE A 96 4.70 4.07 1.55
C ILE A 96 3.86 3.66 2.77
N LEU A 97 3.85 2.37 3.13
CA LEU A 97 3.14 1.86 4.30
C LEU A 97 3.69 2.45 5.60
N ALA A 98 5.01 2.50 5.76
CA ALA A 98 5.63 3.09 6.94
C ALA A 98 5.23 4.57 7.10
N LEU A 99 5.26 5.33 6.00
CA LEU A 99 4.85 6.73 5.98
C LEU A 99 3.35 6.92 6.25
N PHE A 100 2.49 6.11 5.61
CA PHE A 100 1.04 6.13 5.83
C PHE A 100 0.70 5.78 7.28
N SER A 101 1.34 4.75 7.84
CA SER A 101 1.15 4.35 9.24
C SER A 101 1.58 5.48 10.18
N ALA A 102 2.74 6.11 9.93
CA ALA A 102 3.19 7.27 10.69
C ALA A 102 2.19 8.45 10.63
N MET A 103 1.63 8.76 9.45
CA MET A 103 0.60 9.80 9.30
C MET A 103 -0.71 9.42 9.98
N SER A 104 -1.13 8.16 9.89
CA SER A 104 -2.35 7.67 10.53
C SER A 104 -2.22 7.65 12.05
N ASN A 105 -1.05 7.32 12.58
CA ASN A 105 -0.74 7.47 14.00
C ASN A 105 -0.81 8.95 14.38
N LEU A 106 -0.08 9.85 13.71
CA LEU A 106 -0.13 11.30 14.00
C LEU A 106 -1.55 11.89 13.98
N ASN A 107 -2.39 11.46 13.03
CA ASN A 107 -3.76 11.95 12.92
C ASN A 107 -4.72 11.30 13.94
N SER A 108 -4.38 10.12 14.46
CA SER A 108 -5.09 9.47 15.57
C SER A 108 -4.62 10.02 16.93
N ASP A 109 -3.31 10.29 17.05
CA ASP A 109 -2.62 10.93 18.19
C ASP A 109 -3.02 12.39 18.35
N ALA A 110 -3.39 13.10 17.28
CA ALA A 110 -4.03 14.41 17.41
C ALA A 110 -5.35 14.36 18.22
N LYS A 111 -5.90 13.16 18.46
CA LYS A 111 -6.98 12.90 19.44
C LYS A 111 -6.57 12.00 20.60
N ALA A 112 -5.36 11.45 20.58
CA ALA A 112 -4.82 10.60 21.61
C ALA A 112 -3.40 11.07 21.95
N PHE A 113 -3.30 12.18 22.70
CA PHE A 113 -2.18 12.34 23.62
C PHE A 113 -2.25 11.19 24.62
N HIS A 114 -1.73 10.02 24.25
CA HIS A 114 -1.45 8.97 25.20
C HIS A 114 0.05 8.74 25.21
N VAL A 115 0.65 9.40 26.21
CA VAL A 115 1.95 9.08 26.79
C VAL A 115 2.23 7.58 26.66
N THR A 116 3.11 7.20 25.75
CA THR A 116 3.91 5.99 25.95
C THR A 116 5.31 6.44 26.33
N SER A 117 5.37 6.97 27.55
CA SER A 117 6.59 6.99 28.34
C SER A 117 7.06 5.54 28.55
N ALA A 118 8.35 5.33 28.28
CA ALA A 118 9.27 4.35 28.84
C ALA A 118 8.73 2.95 29.21
N TYR A 119 9.27 1.90 28.59
CA TYR A 119 9.48 0.62 29.28
C TYR A 119 10.79 -0.06 28.79
N ASN A 120 11.80 0.02 29.69
CA ASN A 120 13.06 -0.72 29.89
C ASN A 120 14.15 -0.73 28.82
#